data_AF-A0A3D9DTX8-F1
#
_entry.id   AF-A0A3D9DTX8-F1
#
_cell.length_a   1.000
_cell.length_b   1.000
_cell.length_c   1.000
_cell.angle_alpha   90.00
_cell.angle_beta   90.00
_cell.angle_gamma   90.00
#
_symmetry.space_group_name_H-M   'P 1'
#
loop_
_entity.id
_entity.type
_entity.pdbx_description
1 polymer ?
#
loop_
_entity_poly.entity_id
_entity_poly.type
_entity_poly.pdbx_seq_one_letter_code
_entity_poly.pdbx_strand_id
1 'polypeptide(L)'
;MSANDRNRYAFSYVNHDVRERRFIYKNFNRSSSYRSNFSSSSFVGSSFVGVKFKFCSFYKADFKDCLIRGTLFRKCNFQMATFTNCLMEENIFNGTKLESCKFVNCKIIGSPKIFQTVPEENFEHTEILNFYSNEKIFSDALVQRVEQLRSHDYIRRSSVLHRKKGKINALALKVLVEEFDADFLIKALSEVEGLVTREFYTLSYIQSILRKLSIGDKF
;
A
#
# COMPACT_ATOMS: atom_id res chain seq x y z
N MET A 1 7.32 20.56 -6.51
CA MET A 1 6.03 20.40 -5.80
C MET A 1 5.20 19.32 -6.46
N SER A 2 4.83 18.30 -5.71
CA SER A 2 3.89 17.25 -6.10
C SER A 2 2.48 17.84 -6.33
N ALA A 3 1.60 17.08 -7.00
CA ALA A 3 0.19 17.47 -7.14
C ALA A 3 -0.49 17.65 -5.76
N ASN A 4 -0.05 16.86 -4.77
CA ASN A 4 -0.56 16.89 -3.41
C ASN A 4 -0.06 18.10 -2.61
N ASP A 5 1.12 18.63 -2.94
CA ASP A 5 1.65 19.86 -2.31
C ASP A 5 0.81 21.09 -2.69
N ARG A 6 0.24 21.06 -3.90
CA ARG A 6 -0.64 22.13 -4.41
C ARG A 6 -2.10 21.92 -4.04
N ASN A 7 -2.54 20.67 -3.94
CA ASN A 7 -3.91 20.31 -3.62
C ASN A 7 -3.97 19.06 -2.74
N ARG A 8 -4.36 19.22 -1.47
CA ARG A 8 -4.51 18.10 -0.53
C ARG A 8 -5.56 17.06 -0.95
N TYR A 9 -6.42 17.38 -1.91
CA TYR A 9 -7.42 16.50 -2.51
C TYR A 9 -7.10 16.16 -3.97
N ALA A 10 -5.83 16.24 -4.37
CA ALA A 10 -5.38 15.77 -5.66
C ALA A 10 -5.96 14.37 -5.94
N PHE A 11 -6.32 14.13 -7.19
CA PHE A 11 -6.96 12.89 -7.64
C PHE A 11 -8.36 12.62 -7.06
N SER A 12 -9.07 13.67 -6.62
CA SER A 12 -10.53 13.62 -6.39
C SER A 12 -11.26 13.87 -7.70
N TYR A 13 -12.17 12.97 -8.06
CA TYR A 13 -12.86 13.00 -9.34
C TYR A 13 -14.38 12.92 -9.17
N VAL A 14 -15.12 13.74 -9.91
CA VAL A 14 -16.59 13.74 -9.88
C VAL A 14 -17.10 13.62 -11.30
N ASN A 15 -17.88 12.57 -11.59
CA ASN A 15 -18.40 12.29 -12.94
C ASN A 15 -17.31 12.28 -14.03
N HIS A 16 -16.11 11.79 -13.70
CA HIS A 16 -14.97 11.86 -14.61
C HIS A 16 -14.60 10.50 -15.19
N ASP A 17 -14.14 10.50 -16.44
CA ASP A 17 -13.62 9.31 -17.10
C ASP A 17 -12.09 9.37 -17.15
N VAL A 18 -11.47 8.44 -16.45
CA VAL A 18 -10.02 8.28 -16.34
C VAL A 18 -9.63 6.83 -16.61
N ARG A 19 -10.36 6.14 -17.50
CA ARG A 19 -10.04 4.79 -17.96
C ARG A 19 -8.64 4.72 -18.57
N GLU A 20 -8.04 3.52 -18.48
CA GLU A 20 -6.77 3.18 -19.14
C GLU A 20 -5.58 4.07 -18.72
N ARG A 21 -5.71 4.79 -17.60
CA ARG A 21 -4.67 5.68 -17.10
C ARG A 21 -3.67 4.90 -16.27
N ARG A 22 -2.41 5.38 -16.29
CA ARG A 22 -1.33 4.87 -15.45
C ARG A 22 -1.02 5.87 -14.33
N PHE A 23 -1.29 5.45 -13.10
CA PHE A 23 -0.99 6.21 -11.89
C PHE A 23 0.20 5.58 -11.17
N ILE A 24 1.39 6.14 -11.39
CA ILE A 24 2.63 5.62 -10.83
C ILE A 24 3.10 6.55 -9.71
N TYR A 25 3.37 5.98 -8.54
CA TYR A 25 3.83 6.66 -7.32
C TYR A 25 2.94 7.84 -6.92
N LYS A 26 1.62 7.67 -7.04
CA LYS A 26 0.64 8.72 -6.73
C LYS A 26 0.11 8.58 -5.32
N ASN A 27 -0.13 9.73 -4.70
CA ASN A 27 -0.71 9.83 -3.38
C ASN A 27 -2.20 10.20 -3.51
N PHE A 28 -3.08 9.20 -3.46
CA PHE A 28 -4.53 9.41 -3.43
C PHE A 28 -5.06 9.69 -2.02
N ASN A 29 -4.20 9.75 -1.00
CA ASN A 29 -4.64 9.78 0.40
C ASN A 29 -5.65 10.89 0.66
N ARG A 30 -6.74 10.54 1.35
CA ARG A 30 -7.86 11.42 1.71
C ARG A 30 -8.64 12.02 0.51
N SER A 31 -8.35 11.61 -0.72
CA SER A 31 -9.16 12.01 -1.88
C SER A 31 -10.58 11.44 -1.80
N SER A 32 -11.48 12.04 -2.57
CA SER A 32 -12.86 11.59 -2.68
C SER A 32 -13.28 11.57 -4.14
N SER A 33 -13.73 10.41 -4.63
CA SER A 33 -14.25 10.29 -5.98
C SER A 33 -15.68 9.77 -6.01
N TYR A 34 -16.49 10.37 -6.88
CA TYR A 34 -17.91 10.09 -7.04
C TYR A 34 -18.24 9.85 -8.52
N ARG A 35 -18.95 8.75 -8.81
CA ARG A 35 -19.42 8.41 -10.17
C ARG A 35 -18.34 8.52 -11.26
N SER A 36 -17.10 8.15 -10.93
CA SER A 36 -15.97 8.26 -11.84
C SER A 36 -15.50 6.88 -12.33
N ASN A 37 -14.91 6.85 -13.52
CA ASN A 37 -14.55 5.63 -14.22
C ASN A 37 -13.03 5.47 -14.29
N PHE A 38 -12.49 4.49 -13.58
CA PHE A 38 -11.08 4.08 -13.57
C PHE A 38 -10.88 2.72 -14.25
N SER A 39 -11.85 2.24 -15.03
CA SER A 39 -11.77 0.90 -15.63
C SER A 39 -10.49 0.75 -16.47
N SER A 40 -9.86 -0.41 -16.39
CA SER A 40 -8.60 -0.73 -17.07
C SER A 40 -7.42 0.21 -16.74
N SER A 41 -7.51 1.00 -15.66
CA SER A 41 -6.39 1.81 -15.18
C SER A 41 -5.40 0.96 -14.37
N SER A 42 -4.14 1.37 -14.37
CA SER A 42 -3.08 0.76 -13.55
C SER A 42 -2.61 1.73 -12.48
N PHE A 43 -2.54 1.26 -11.24
CA PHE A 43 -2.02 1.97 -10.08
C PHE A 43 -0.78 1.25 -9.58
N VAL A 44 0.38 1.88 -9.65
CA VAL A 44 1.67 1.27 -9.28
C VAL A 44 2.32 2.08 -8.18
N GLY A 45 2.69 1.45 -7.06
CA GLY A 45 3.35 2.13 -5.94
C GLY A 45 2.55 3.31 -5.38
N SER A 46 1.22 3.26 -5.49
CA SER A 46 0.32 4.35 -5.12
C SER A 46 -0.35 4.11 -3.77
N SER A 47 -0.68 5.19 -3.08
CA SER A 47 -1.22 5.15 -1.72
C SER A 47 -2.67 5.60 -1.68
N PHE A 48 -3.52 4.80 -1.03
CA PHE A 48 -4.95 5.00 -0.84
C PHE A 48 -5.29 4.93 0.65
N VAL A 49 -4.76 5.87 1.42
CA VAL A 49 -5.04 5.99 2.86
C VAL A 49 -6.23 6.92 3.09
N GLY A 50 -7.32 6.38 3.65
CA GLY A 50 -8.51 7.14 4.01
C GLY A 50 -9.28 7.70 2.81
N VAL A 51 -9.22 7.01 1.66
CA VAL A 51 -9.87 7.45 0.42
C VAL A 51 -11.35 7.10 0.44
N LYS A 52 -12.17 7.90 -0.24
CA LYS A 52 -13.60 7.63 -0.42
C LYS A 52 -13.93 7.47 -1.89
N PHE A 53 -14.35 6.28 -2.29
CA PHE A 53 -14.90 6.01 -3.61
C PHE A 53 -16.38 5.66 -3.50
N LYS A 54 -17.22 6.38 -4.25
CA LYS A 54 -18.66 6.14 -4.28
C LYS A 54 -19.16 6.05 -5.72
N PHE A 55 -19.82 4.95 -6.07
CA PHE A 55 -20.30 4.69 -7.43
C PHE A 55 -19.21 4.74 -8.51
N CYS A 56 -17.96 4.41 -8.17
CA CYS A 56 -16.86 4.42 -9.13
C CYS A 56 -16.68 3.05 -9.80
N SER A 57 -16.18 3.01 -11.02
CA SER A 57 -15.80 1.78 -11.70
C SER A 57 -14.29 1.58 -11.67
N PHE A 58 -13.85 0.40 -11.29
CA PHE A 58 -12.49 -0.13 -11.36
C PHE A 58 -12.50 -1.46 -12.14
N TYR A 59 -13.45 -1.63 -13.06
CA TYR A 59 -13.55 -2.83 -13.88
C TYR A 59 -12.23 -3.10 -14.61
N LYS A 60 -11.65 -4.29 -14.44
CA LYS A 60 -10.32 -4.65 -14.98
C LYS A 60 -9.17 -3.72 -14.58
N ALA A 61 -9.29 -2.95 -13.50
CA ALA A 61 -8.19 -2.13 -13.01
C ALA A 61 -7.11 -3.01 -12.35
N ASP A 62 -5.86 -2.55 -12.42
CA ASP A 62 -4.70 -3.21 -11.83
C ASP A 62 -4.11 -2.35 -10.71
N PHE A 63 -3.86 -2.97 -9.56
CA PHE A 63 -3.22 -2.34 -8.40
C PHE A 63 -1.97 -3.13 -8.05
N LYS A 64 -0.81 -2.55 -8.32
CA LYS A 64 0.49 -3.15 -8.03
C LYS A 64 1.24 -2.37 -6.96
N ASP A 65 1.76 -3.08 -5.97
CA ASP A 65 2.64 -2.53 -4.92
C ASP A 65 1.99 -1.34 -4.17
N CYS A 66 0.66 -1.35 -4.03
CA CYS A 66 -0.11 -0.26 -3.44
C CYS A 66 -0.32 -0.42 -1.94
N LEU A 67 -0.45 0.71 -1.24
CA LEU A 67 -0.94 0.74 0.14
C LEU A 67 -2.40 1.16 0.12
N ILE A 68 -3.31 0.31 0.58
CA ILE A 68 -4.75 0.58 0.61
C ILE A 68 -5.22 0.45 2.05
N ARG A 69 -5.42 1.57 2.74
CA ARG A 69 -5.73 1.56 4.17
C ARG A 69 -6.89 2.45 4.54
N GLY A 70 -7.88 1.92 5.26
CA GLY A 70 -9.03 2.70 5.70
C GLY A 70 -9.83 3.28 4.53
N THR A 71 -9.77 2.64 3.35
CA THR A 71 -10.49 3.12 2.17
C THR A 71 -11.94 2.66 2.19
N LEU A 72 -12.83 3.59 1.85
CA LEU A 72 -14.26 3.36 1.78
C LEU A 72 -14.67 3.20 0.31
N PHE A 73 -14.94 1.96 -0.10
CA PHE A 73 -15.54 1.65 -1.39
C PHE A 73 -17.03 1.42 -1.22
N ARG A 74 -17.85 2.36 -1.68
CA ARG A 74 -19.31 2.26 -1.65
C ARG A 74 -19.88 2.11 -3.06
N LYS A 75 -20.56 0.99 -3.31
CA LYS A 75 -21.23 0.72 -4.60
C LYS A 75 -20.29 0.86 -5.79
N CYS A 76 -19.03 0.45 -5.62
CA CYS A 76 -18.02 0.48 -6.68
C CYS A 76 -17.98 -0.85 -7.43
N ASN A 77 -17.51 -0.83 -8.67
CA ASN A 77 -17.32 -2.02 -9.49
C ASN A 77 -15.85 -2.43 -9.53
N PHE A 78 -15.48 -3.58 -8.95
CA PHE A 78 -14.14 -4.18 -8.99
C PHE A 78 -14.12 -5.48 -9.79
N GLN A 79 -15.13 -5.74 -10.63
CA GLN A 79 -15.16 -6.96 -11.43
C GLN A 79 -13.90 -7.08 -12.27
N MET A 80 -13.26 -8.25 -12.23
CA MET A 80 -12.01 -8.55 -12.93
C MET A 80 -10.81 -7.64 -12.56
N ALA A 81 -10.87 -6.90 -11.46
CA ALA A 81 -9.72 -6.14 -10.98
C ALA A 81 -8.66 -7.06 -10.37
N THR A 82 -7.40 -6.67 -10.44
CA THR A 82 -6.28 -7.43 -9.86
C THR A 82 -5.53 -6.56 -8.86
N PHE A 83 -5.24 -7.13 -7.70
CA PHE A 83 -4.35 -6.56 -6.69
C PHE A 83 -3.10 -7.45 -6.60
N THR A 84 -1.92 -6.88 -6.80
CA THR A 84 -0.64 -7.59 -6.73
C THR A 84 0.28 -6.89 -5.74
N ASN A 85 0.86 -7.64 -4.80
CA ASN A 85 1.78 -7.14 -3.78
C ASN A 85 1.20 -5.95 -2.96
N CYS A 86 -0.13 -5.94 -2.75
CA CYS A 86 -0.78 -4.84 -2.04
C CYS A 86 -0.84 -5.10 -0.54
N LEU A 87 -0.66 -4.02 0.23
CA LEU A 87 -0.93 -4.01 1.67
C LEU A 87 -2.31 -3.39 1.90
N MET A 88 -3.24 -4.18 2.40
CA MET A 88 -4.65 -3.80 2.55
C MET A 88 -5.07 -3.84 4.03
N GLU A 89 -5.38 -2.69 4.61
CA GLU A 89 -5.70 -2.57 6.04
C GLU A 89 -7.04 -1.86 6.27
N GLU A 90 -7.99 -2.47 6.99
CA GLU A 90 -9.24 -1.81 7.44
C GLU A 90 -10.11 -1.24 6.31
N ASN A 91 -10.23 -1.94 5.18
CA ASN A 91 -10.97 -1.44 4.02
C ASN A 91 -12.43 -1.89 4.03
N ILE A 92 -13.32 -0.99 3.61
CA ILE A 92 -14.77 -1.23 3.59
C ILE A 92 -15.27 -1.35 2.15
N PHE A 93 -15.88 -2.48 1.82
CA PHE A 93 -16.40 -2.82 0.48
C PHE A 93 -17.94 -2.92 0.50
N ASN A 94 -18.62 -1.80 0.78
CA ASN A 94 -20.08 -1.80 0.94
C ASN A 94 -20.81 -1.75 -0.41
N GLY A 95 -21.55 -2.80 -0.75
CA GLY A 95 -22.33 -2.91 -1.98
C GLY A 95 -21.47 -2.93 -3.25
N THR A 96 -20.20 -3.33 -3.13
CA THR A 96 -19.28 -3.43 -4.26
C THR A 96 -19.51 -4.71 -5.04
N LYS A 97 -19.24 -4.66 -6.35
CA LYS A 97 -19.14 -5.83 -7.22
C LYS A 97 -17.69 -6.32 -7.21
N LEU A 98 -17.45 -7.60 -6.91
CA LEU A 98 -16.12 -8.18 -6.71
C LEU A 98 -15.91 -9.46 -7.54
N GLU A 99 -16.82 -9.76 -8.46
CA GLU A 99 -16.81 -10.97 -9.27
C GLU A 99 -15.51 -11.04 -10.09
N SER A 100 -14.82 -12.18 -10.03
CA SER A 100 -13.52 -12.39 -10.70
C SER A 100 -12.40 -11.44 -10.27
N CYS A 101 -12.54 -10.72 -9.14
CA CYS A 101 -11.45 -9.93 -8.57
C CYS A 101 -10.36 -10.85 -8.00
N LYS A 102 -9.09 -10.54 -8.26
CA LYS A 102 -7.93 -11.36 -7.84
C LYS A 102 -7.01 -10.62 -6.86
N PHE A 103 -6.42 -11.38 -5.95
CA PHE A 103 -5.39 -10.93 -5.01
C PHE A 103 -4.18 -11.84 -5.12
N VAL A 104 -3.03 -11.28 -5.50
CA VAL A 104 -1.78 -11.99 -5.71
C VAL A 104 -0.73 -11.41 -4.76
N ASN A 105 -0.10 -12.24 -3.94
CA ASN A 105 0.94 -11.81 -2.98
C ASN A 105 0.50 -10.65 -2.07
N CYS A 106 -0.78 -10.56 -1.71
CA CYS A 106 -1.29 -9.47 -0.89
C CYS A 106 -1.22 -9.82 0.60
N LYS A 107 -1.23 -8.79 1.46
CA LYS A 107 -1.52 -8.96 2.89
C LYS A 107 -2.76 -8.16 3.23
N ILE A 108 -3.79 -8.83 3.73
CA ILE A 108 -5.10 -8.24 3.97
C ILE A 108 -5.46 -8.37 5.46
N ILE A 109 -5.73 -7.24 6.12
CA ILE A 109 -6.21 -7.18 7.49
C ILE A 109 -7.47 -6.31 7.57
N GLY A 110 -8.43 -6.70 8.42
CA GLY A 110 -9.60 -5.88 8.72
C GLY A 110 -10.50 -5.58 7.51
N SER A 111 -10.62 -6.50 6.55
CA SER A 111 -11.43 -6.30 5.33
C SER A 111 -12.42 -7.46 5.09
N PRO A 112 -13.33 -7.75 6.03
CA PRO A 112 -14.09 -9.01 6.10
C PRO A 112 -14.92 -9.30 4.85
N LYS A 113 -15.40 -8.26 4.16
CA LYS A 113 -16.26 -8.42 2.99
C LYS A 113 -15.53 -9.06 1.80
N ILE A 114 -14.22 -8.85 1.67
CA ILE A 114 -13.40 -9.51 0.64
C ILE A 114 -13.52 -11.03 0.81
N PHE A 115 -13.30 -11.54 2.02
CA PHE A 115 -13.29 -12.98 2.32
C PHE A 115 -14.67 -13.63 2.20
N GLN A 116 -15.74 -12.85 2.39
CA GLN A 116 -17.11 -13.36 2.29
C GLN A 116 -17.65 -13.41 0.85
N THR A 117 -17.00 -12.73 -0.11
CA THR A 117 -17.56 -12.50 -1.45
C THR A 117 -16.63 -12.97 -2.57
N VAL A 118 -15.32 -12.96 -2.35
CA VAL A 118 -14.33 -13.40 -3.33
C VAL A 118 -14.02 -14.88 -3.07
N PRO A 119 -14.08 -15.75 -4.10
CA PRO A 119 -13.72 -17.16 -3.97
C PRO A 119 -12.26 -17.39 -3.56
N GLU A 120 -11.97 -18.50 -2.89
CA GLU A 120 -10.63 -18.80 -2.36
C GLU A 120 -9.57 -18.92 -3.46
N GLU A 121 -9.93 -19.47 -4.62
CA GLU A 121 -9.06 -19.63 -5.78
C GLU A 121 -8.57 -18.30 -6.38
N ASN A 122 -9.20 -17.18 -6.02
CA ASN A 122 -8.79 -15.85 -6.44
C ASN A 122 -7.74 -15.22 -5.51
N PHE A 123 -7.32 -15.92 -4.45
CA PHE A 123 -6.25 -15.52 -3.54
C PHE A 123 -5.00 -16.36 -3.82
N GLU A 124 -4.10 -15.84 -4.63
CA GLU A 124 -2.84 -16.48 -4.98
C GLU A 124 -1.75 -15.94 -4.04
N HIS A 125 -1.15 -16.80 -3.20
CA HIS A 125 -0.09 -16.41 -2.25
C HIS A 125 -0.45 -15.20 -1.35
N THR A 126 -1.73 -15.02 -1.05
CA THR A 126 -2.24 -13.88 -0.27
C THR A 126 -2.47 -14.29 1.18
N GLU A 127 -1.92 -13.52 2.12
CA GLU A 127 -2.09 -13.73 3.55
C GLU A 127 -3.26 -12.90 4.09
N ILE A 128 -4.19 -13.58 4.76
CA ILE A 128 -5.32 -12.96 5.44
C ILE A 128 -5.04 -12.95 6.95
N LEU A 129 -4.94 -11.75 7.52
CA LEU A 129 -4.57 -11.54 8.91
C LEU A 129 -5.80 -11.13 9.73
N ASN A 130 -6.04 -11.85 10.83
CA ASN A 130 -7.12 -11.53 11.78
C ASN A 130 -6.72 -10.44 12.78
N PHE A 131 -5.41 -10.30 13.06
CA PHE A 131 -4.87 -9.35 14.03
C PHE A 131 -3.60 -8.71 13.49
N TYR A 132 -3.30 -7.49 13.96
CA TYR A 132 -2.02 -6.87 13.68
C TYR A 132 -0.90 -7.65 14.36
N SER A 133 0.18 -7.91 13.62
CA SER A 133 1.42 -8.42 14.20
C SER A 133 1.88 -7.51 15.34
N ASN A 134 2.27 -8.10 16.47
CA ASN A 134 2.83 -7.36 17.60
C ASN A 134 4.30 -7.06 17.31
N GLU A 135 4.78 -5.86 17.60
CA GLU A 135 6.20 -5.48 17.45
C GLU A 135 7.15 -6.39 18.25
N LYS A 136 6.65 -7.01 19.34
CA LYS A 136 7.39 -7.98 20.16
C LYS A 136 7.84 -9.25 19.44
N ILE A 137 7.41 -9.48 18.19
CA ILE A 137 7.89 -10.62 17.39
C ILE A 137 9.25 -10.35 16.74
N PHE A 138 9.68 -9.08 16.68
CA PHE A 138 10.93 -8.68 16.05
C PHE A 138 12.04 -8.55 17.11
N SER A 139 13.29 -8.75 16.70
CA SER A 139 14.43 -8.55 17.59
C SER A 139 14.58 -7.07 17.98
N ASP A 140 15.05 -6.82 19.21
CA ASP A 140 15.28 -5.47 19.71
C ASP A 140 16.25 -4.68 18.80
N ALA A 141 17.25 -5.36 18.24
CA ALA A 141 18.20 -4.77 17.30
C ALA A 141 17.52 -4.25 16.02
N LEU A 142 16.60 -5.03 15.43
CA LEU A 142 15.85 -4.62 14.26
C LEU A 142 14.88 -3.47 14.58
N VAL A 143 14.18 -3.57 15.71
CA VAL A 143 13.28 -2.51 16.20
C VAL A 143 14.04 -1.21 16.40
N GLN A 144 15.19 -1.24 17.07
CA GLN A 144 16.05 -0.07 17.28
C GLN A 144 16.51 0.52 15.96
N ARG A 145 16.88 -0.31 14.97
CA ARG A 145 17.29 0.16 13.64
C ARG A 145 16.16 0.88 12.91
N VAL A 146 14.94 0.34 12.95
CA VAL A 146 13.77 0.99 12.34
C VAL A 146 13.43 2.29 13.06
N GLU A 147 13.58 2.34 14.39
CA GLU A 147 13.36 3.58 15.17
C GLU A 147 14.35 4.68 14.82
N GLN A 148 15.62 4.35 14.56
CA GLN A 148 16.63 5.33 14.14
C GLN A 148 16.22 6.07 12.87
N LEU A 149 15.59 5.39 11.91
CA LEU A 149 15.09 6.00 10.66
C LEU A 149 14.01 7.06 10.86
N ARG A 150 13.49 7.23 12.07
CA ARG A 150 12.54 8.29 12.42
C ARG A 150 13.18 9.68 12.36
N SER A 151 14.52 9.80 12.45
CA SER A 151 15.26 11.05 12.23
C SER A 151 15.08 11.59 10.80
N HIS A 152 14.95 10.67 9.82
CA HIS A 152 14.92 11.03 8.41
C HIS A 152 13.55 11.56 7.98
N ASP A 153 13.51 12.79 7.47
CA ASP A 153 12.26 13.53 7.26
C ASP A 153 11.29 12.82 6.30
N TYR A 154 11.76 12.34 5.14
CA TYR A 154 10.91 11.62 4.19
C TYR A 154 10.41 10.28 4.72
N ILE A 155 11.24 9.53 5.46
CA ILE A 155 10.84 8.23 6.01
C ILE A 155 9.79 8.43 7.09
N ARG A 156 10.06 9.36 8.03
CA ARG A 156 9.13 9.71 9.10
C ARG A 156 7.77 10.17 8.57
N ARG A 157 7.74 11.00 7.52
CA ARG A 157 6.48 11.50 6.93
C ARG A 157 5.73 10.47 6.10
N SER A 158 6.41 9.48 5.51
CA SER A 158 5.80 8.46 4.65
C SER A 158 4.72 7.62 5.36
N SER A 159 4.84 7.46 6.68
CA SER A 159 4.05 6.52 7.50
C SER A 159 4.13 5.04 7.05
N VAL A 160 5.16 4.70 6.28
CA VAL A 160 5.41 3.35 5.76
C VAL A 160 6.00 2.46 6.84
N LEU A 161 7.11 2.87 7.47
CA LEU A 161 7.77 2.11 8.54
C LEU A 161 7.27 2.47 9.94
N HIS A 162 6.69 3.66 10.11
CA HIS A 162 6.22 4.17 11.40
C HIS A 162 4.73 4.49 11.37
N ARG A 163 4.06 4.29 12.50
CA ARG A 163 2.67 4.69 12.74
C ARG A 163 2.59 5.86 13.71
N LYS A 164 1.37 6.37 13.89
CA LYS A 164 1.07 7.42 14.88
C LYS A 164 1.43 6.96 16.30
N LYS A 165 1.62 7.93 17.20
CA LYS A 165 1.95 7.70 18.62
C LYS A 165 3.27 6.93 18.81
N GLY A 166 4.24 7.17 17.93
CA GLY A 166 5.58 6.59 18.05
C GLY A 166 5.68 5.09 17.77
N LYS A 167 4.63 4.44 17.27
CA LYS A 167 4.64 2.99 16.99
C LYS A 167 5.37 2.66 15.69
N ILE A 168 5.82 1.41 15.56
CA ILE A 168 6.31 0.85 14.31
C ILE A 168 5.13 0.31 13.50
N ASN A 169 5.26 0.32 12.17
CA ASN A 169 4.35 -0.39 11.31
C ASN A 169 4.77 -1.87 11.24
N ALA A 170 4.30 -2.66 12.20
CA ALA A 170 4.64 -4.08 12.30
C ALA A 170 4.29 -4.90 11.04
N LEU A 171 3.22 -4.54 10.32
CA LEU A 171 2.89 -5.21 9.06
C LEU A 171 3.94 -4.93 7.98
N ALA A 172 4.36 -3.67 7.84
CA ALA A 172 5.41 -3.32 6.90
C ALA A 172 6.74 -3.99 7.29
N LEU A 173 7.08 -4.01 8.58
CA LEU A 173 8.29 -4.68 9.05
C LEU A 173 8.25 -6.20 8.82
N LYS A 174 7.09 -6.84 9.03
CA LYS A 174 6.88 -8.26 8.70
C LYS A 174 7.16 -8.53 7.21
N VAL A 175 6.60 -7.71 6.31
CA VAL A 175 6.83 -7.83 4.87
C VAL A 175 8.31 -7.72 4.52
N LEU A 176 9.02 -6.76 5.13
CA LEU A 176 10.45 -6.62 4.90
C LEU A 176 11.23 -7.83 5.40
N VAL A 177 10.92 -8.35 6.59
CA VAL A 177 11.62 -9.51 7.18
C VAL A 177 11.39 -10.77 6.34
N GLU A 178 10.19 -10.99 5.85
CA GLU A 178 9.89 -12.12 4.96
C GLU A 178 10.64 -12.05 3.63
N GLU A 179 10.86 -10.84 3.11
CA GLU A 179 11.52 -10.65 1.82
C GLU A 179 13.05 -10.65 1.93
N PHE A 180 13.61 -10.05 2.98
CA PHE A 180 15.04 -9.76 3.07
C PHE A 180 15.74 -10.35 4.28
N ASP A 181 15.07 -11.11 5.16
CA ASP A 181 15.61 -11.55 6.45
C ASP A 181 15.99 -10.43 7.44
N ALA A 182 15.99 -10.76 8.73
CA ALA A 182 16.21 -9.76 9.78
C ALA A 182 17.68 -9.28 9.85
N ASP A 183 18.64 -10.15 9.58
CA ASP A 183 20.07 -9.86 9.74
C ASP A 183 20.57 -8.93 8.63
N PHE A 184 20.10 -9.14 7.40
CA PHE A 184 20.34 -8.22 6.31
C PHE A 184 19.67 -6.87 6.57
N LEU A 185 18.41 -6.82 7.02
CA LEU A 185 17.73 -5.56 7.31
C LEU A 185 18.47 -4.73 8.38
N ILE A 186 18.96 -5.38 9.44
CA ILE A 186 19.76 -4.70 10.47
C ILE A 186 21.00 -4.04 9.86
N LYS A 187 21.60 -4.59 8.81
CA LYS A 187 22.77 -4.01 8.14
C LYS A 187 22.36 -2.96 7.11
N ALA A 188 21.43 -3.28 6.22
CA ALA A 188 21.08 -2.48 5.06
C ALA A 188 20.28 -1.21 5.40
N LEU A 189 19.47 -1.21 6.47
CA LEU A 189 18.63 -0.06 6.79
C LEU A 189 19.43 1.21 7.12
N SER A 190 20.69 1.12 7.57
CA SER A 190 21.53 2.34 7.72
C SER A 190 21.88 2.99 6.37
N GLU A 191 22.01 2.20 5.31
CA GLU A 191 22.29 2.72 3.97
C GLU A 191 21.02 3.31 3.34
N VAL A 192 19.86 2.73 3.65
CA VAL A 192 18.56 3.24 3.19
C VAL A 192 18.38 4.71 3.59
N GLU A 193 18.79 5.11 4.79
CA GLU A 193 18.70 6.50 5.24
C GLU A 193 19.36 7.48 4.26
N GLY A 194 20.55 7.16 3.73
CA GLY A 194 21.26 8.00 2.76
C GLY A 194 20.68 7.97 1.34
N LEU A 195 19.87 6.96 1.02
CA LEU A 195 19.34 6.72 -0.34
C LEU A 195 17.92 7.27 -0.52
N VAL A 196 17.21 7.57 0.56
CA VAL A 196 15.88 8.19 0.51
C VAL A 196 16.01 9.69 0.22
N THR A 197 15.89 10.07 -1.05
CA THR A 197 16.06 11.47 -1.50
C THR A 197 14.76 12.20 -1.84
N ARG A 198 13.61 11.52 -1.75
CA ARG A 198 12.30 12.06 -2.14
C ARG A 198 11.16 11.49 -1.32
N GLU A 199 10.00 12.14 -1.40
CA GLU A 199 8.76 11.60 -0.83
C GLU A 199 8.35 10.27 -1.47
N PHE A 200 7.80 9.39 -0.63
CA PHE A 200 7.22 8.11 -1.03
C PHE A 200 6.11 7.72 -0.07
N TYR A 201 5.24 6.80 -0.49
CA TYR A 201 3.97 6.55 0.20
C TYR A 201 3.60 5.07 0.33
N THR A 202 4.46 4.18 -0.16
CA THR A 202 4.28 2.72 -0.17
C THR A 202 5.58 2.03 0.24
N LEU A 203 5.46 0.80 0.74
CA LEU A 203 6.61 -0.01 1.15
C LEU A 203 7.54 -0.35 -0.01
N SER A 204 6.98 -0.44 -1.23
CA SER A 204 7.72 -0.77 -2.45
C SER A 204 8.88 0.18 -2.77
N TYR A 205 8.83 1.42 -2.29
CA TYR A 205 9.98 2.32 -2.41
C TYR A 205 11.19 1.80 -1.59
N ILE A 206 10.97 1.44 -0.32
CA ILE A 206 12.01 0.89 0.56
C ILE A 206 12.46 -0.49 0.04
N GLN A 207 11.52 -1.36 -0.36
CA GLN A 207 11.86 -2.67 -0.96
C GLN A 207 12.72 -2.50 -2.20
N SER A 208 12.45 -1.51 -3.06
CA SER A 208 13.26 -1.27 -4.26
C SER A 208 14.70 -0.87 -3.94
N ILE A 209 14.93 -0.15 -2.84
CA ILE A 209 16.26 0.22 -2.38
C ILE A 209 16.97 -1.03 -1.83
N LEU A 210 16.29 -1.77 -0.96
CA LEU A 210 16.83 -2.99 -0.35
C LEU A 210 17.19 -4.07 -1.39
N ARG A 211 16.36 -4.26 -2.43
CA ARG A 211 16.66 -5.18 -3.56
C ARG A 211 17.93 -4.79 -4.32
N LYS A 212 18.21 -3.50 -4.47
CA LYS A 212 19.45 -3.05 -5.12
C LYS A 212 20.66 -3.32 -4.24
N LEU A 213 20.53 -3.01 -2.94
CA LEU A 213 21.58 -3.32 -1.95
C LEU A 213 21.86 -4.82 -1.85
N SER A 214 20.84 -5.69 -1.95
CA SER A 214 21.03 -7.14 -1.87
C SER A 214 21.80 -7.72 -3.07
N ILE A 215 21.78 -7.04 -4.22
CA ILE A 215 22.46 -7.48 -5.45
C ILE A 215 23.85 -6.83 -5.58
N GLY A 216 24.20 -5.87 -4.71
CA GLY A 216 25.48 -5.16 -4.74
C GLY A 216 25.53 -3.99 -5.73
N ASP A 217 24.40 -3.62 -6.34
CA ASP A 217 24.30 -2.46 -7.22
C ASP A 217 24.31 -1.17 -6.39
N LYS A 218 25.47 -0.50 -6.33
CA LYS A 218 25.56 0.87 -5.80
C LYS A 218 24.91 1.85 -6.79
N PHE A 219 24.11 2.76 -6.24
CA PHE A 219 23.33 3.77 -6.96
C PHE A 219 24.18 4.82 -7.68
#